data_AF-A0A0C9WHY0-F1
#
_entry.id   AF-A0A0C9WHY0-F1
#
_cell.length_a   1.000
_cell.length_b   1.000
_cell.length_c   1.000
_cell.angle_alpha   90.00
_cell.angle_beta   90.00
_cell.angle_gamma   90.00
#
_symmetry.space_group_name_H-M   'P 1'
#
loop_
_entity.id
_entity.type
_entity.pdbx_description
1 polymer ?
#
loop_
_entity_poly.entity_id
_entity_poly.type
_entity_poly.pdbx_seq_one_letter_code
_entity_poly.pdbx_strand_id
1 'polypeptide(L)'
;MVKMFSADQRNIFTCRKPGDEKATVNLHAVMSAMLTCAEECGGESGKRYVASAITSCGCKGDDNTIELLAALGTTWLTHLLFICKFQRLMLPRLRIVRPRMLGKEQGTGDARLRKIYTCVVTELYDVSHPAPNPDPDLYSVDLEACRILRRVIDNFDKDHESDSFISAATSFDLLVKFTGLPVTELGELHEIFDDPSNGMLLASDPLLRPLGLSRKHENMLVTFADHSGDFIPGSSRKKPRSIPLPNPRYLAIHAAIAGILHMSGAGKFFDELLEYARR
;
A
#
# COMPACT_ATOMS: atom_id res chain seq x y z
N MET A 1 19.44 14.80 -27.51
CA MET A 1 18.97 15.98 -26.75
C MET A 1 17.63 15.60 -26.14
N VAL A 2 17.58 15.31 -24.84
CA VAL A 2 16.33 14.94 -24.15
C VAL A 2 15.55 16.22 -23.90
N LYS A 3 14.41 16.42 -24.58
CA LYS A 3 13.50 17.53 -24.25
C LYS A 3 12.92 17.25 -22.87
N MET A 4 13.21 18.11 -21.89
CA MET A 4 12.59 18.02 -20.58
C MET A 4 11.09 18.30 -20.71
N PHE A 5 10.28 17.40 -20.18
CA PHE A 5 8.84 17.55 -20.11
C PHE A 5 8.51 18.65 -19.09
N SER A 6 8.17 19.85 -19.57
CA SER A 6 7.82 21.00 -18.70
C SER A 6 6.33 20.96 -18.35
N ALA A 7 5.92 21.70 -17.31
CA ALA A 7 4.52 21.86 -16.95
C ALA A 7 3.78 22.68 -18.02
N ASP A 8 3.13 22.00 -18.97
CA ASP A 8 2.14 22.55 -19.89
C ASP A 8 0.73 22.33 -19.29
N GLN A 9 -0.27 23.13 -19.65
CA GLN A 9 -1.68 22.88 -19.28
C GLN A 9 -2.14 21.48 -19.71
N ARG A 10 -1.56 20.94 -20.78
CA ARG A 10 -1.79 19.56 -21.26
C ARG A 10 -1.29 18.48 -20.29
N ASN A 11 -0.47 18.85 -19.30
CA ASN A 11 0.10 17.94 -18.31
C ASN A 11 -0.64 17.99 -16.97
N ILE A 12 -1.82 18.62 -16.94
CA ILE A 12 -2.65 18.73 -15.75
C ILE A 12 -3.88 17.85 -15.94
N PHE A 13 -3.99 16.82 -15.10
CA PHE A 13 -5.23 16.06 -14.99
C PHE A 13 -6.20 16.84 -14.11
N THR A 14 -7.40 17.09 -14.62
CA THR A 14 -8.43 17.88 -13.94
C THR A 14 -9.67 17.03 -13.74
N CYS A 15 -10.16 16.96 -12.50
CA CYS A 15 -11.45 16.39 -12.18
C CYS A 15 -12.41 17.49 -11.71
N ARG A 16 -13.59 17.56 -12.31
CA ARG A 16 -14.62 18.53 -11.93
C ARG A 16 -15.35 18.03 -10.69
N LYS A 17 -15.43 18.89 -9.68
CA LYS A 17 -16.32 18.73 -8.53
C LYS A 17 -17.64 19.47 -8.85
N PRO A 18 -18.78 18.98 -8.35
CA PRO A 18 -20.02 19.74 -8.32
C PRO A 18 -19.85 21.09 -7.63
N GLY A 19 -20.38 22.15 -8.26
CA GLY A 19 -20.13 23.54 -7.87
C GLY A 19 -18.98 24.22 -8.62
N ASP A 20 -18.58 23.72 -9.79
CA ASP A 20 -17.51 24.24 -10.67
C ASP A 20 -16.09 24.29 -10.08
N GLU A 21 -15.89 23.82 -8.85
CA GLU A 21 -14.56 23.60 -8.28
C GLU A 21 -13.81 22.49 -9.03
N LYS A 22 -12.49 22.64 -9.15
CA LYS A 22 -11.63 21.69 -9.87
C LYS A 22 -10.53 21.18 -8.95
N ALA A 23 -10.41 19.86 -8.84
CA ALA A 23 -9.19 19.24 -8.32
C ALA A 23 -8.24 19.00 -9.50
N THR A 24 -6.97 19.32 -9.31
CA THR A 24 -5.95 19.17 -10.35
C THR A 24 -4.72 18.45 -9.83
N VAL A 25 -4.08 17.64 -10.68
CA VAL A 25 -2.78 17.02 -10.38
C VAL A 25 -1.86 17.11 -11.59
N ASN A 26 -0.58 17.37 -11.35
CA ASN A 26 0.43 17.49 -12.40
C ASN A 26 0.96 16.10 -12.77
N LEU A 27 0.71 15.68 -14.01
CA LEU A 27 1.10 14.37 -14.54
C LEU A 27 2.62 14.23 -14.71
N HIS A 28 3.34 15.32 -14.99
CA HIS A 28 4.81 15.30 -14.97
C HIS A 28 5.31 14.92 -13.57
N ALA A 29 4.74 15.52 -12.52
CA ALA A 29 5.13 15.20 -11.14
C ALA A 29 4.82 13.74 -10.78
N VAL A 30 3.71 13.18 -11.28
CA VAL A 30 3.39 11.75 -11.15
C VAL A 30 4.46 10.89 -11.82
N MET A 31 4.82 11.18 -13.07
CA MET A 31 5.81 10.40 -13.81
C MET A 31 7.21 10.50 -13.20
N SER A 32 7.63 11.69 -12.78
CA SER A 32 8.91 11.88 -12.07
C SER A 32 8.95 11.10 -10.76
N ALA A 33 7.87 11.17 -9.97
CA ALA A 33 7.79 10.46 -8.70
C ALA A 33 7.78 8.93 -8.90
N MET A 34 7.07 8.44 -9.92
CA MET A 34 7.10 7.03 -10.33
C MET A 34 8.53 6.58 -10.62
N LEU A 35 9.30 7.37 -11.39
CA LEU A 35 10.68 7.04 -11.73
C LEU A 35 11.59 7.05 -10.50
N THR A 36 11.42 8.02 -9.61
CA THR A 36 12.19 8.13 -8.36
C THR A 36 11.97 6.93 -7.43
N CYS A 37 10.72 6.48 -7.25
CA CYS A 37 10.38 5.40 -6.32
C CYS A 37 10.48 4.00 -6.92
N ALA A 38 10.61 3.85 -8.24
CA ALA A 38 10.56 2.55 -8.91
C ALA A 38 11.64 1.55 -8.43
N GLU A 39 12.83 2.06 -8.12
CA GLU A 39 13.96 1.24 -7.67
C GLU A 39 13.71 0.63 -6.28
N GLU A 40 13.05 1.36 -5.38
CA GLU A 40 12.78 0.92 -4.01
C GLU A 40 11.86 -0.31 -3.97
N CYS A 41 10.89 -0.40 -4.88
CA CYS A 41 9.93 -1.50 -4.89
C CYS A 41 10.23 -2.58 -5.94
N GLY A 42 10.64 -2.19 -7.14
CA GLY A 42 10.85 -3.09 -8.29
C GLY A 42 12.31 -3.30 -8.67
N GLY A 43 13.24 -2.69 -7.92
CA GLY A 43 14.67 -2.70 -8.23
C GLY A 43 14.96 -2.14 -9.62
N GLU A 44 16.03 -2.65 -10.23
CA GLU A 44 16.45 -2.30 -11.58
C GLU A 44 15.37 -2.59 -12.64
N SER A 45 14.58 -3.64 -12.46
CA SER A 45 13.53 -4.02 -13.42
C SER A 45 12.41 -2.97 -13.46
N GLY A 46 11.88 -2.59 -12.29
CA GLY A 46 10.84 -1.56 -12.18
C GLY A 46 11.31 -0.20 -12.68
N LYS A 47 12.54 0.19 -12.34
CA LYS A 47 13.16 1.44 -12.82
C LYS A 47 13.28 1.46 -14.34
N ARG A 48 13.77 0.38 -14.95
CA ARG A 48 13.85 0.24 -16.42
C ARG A 48 12.48 0.33 -17.06
N TYR A 49 11.48 -0.37 -16.51
CA TYR A 49 10.11 -0.30 -17.01
C TYR A 49 9.59 1.14 -17.06
N VAL A 50 9.70 1.90 -15.96
CA VAL A 50 9.22 3.29 -15.89
C VAL A 50 9.99 4.18 -16.87
N ALA A 51 11.32 4.07 -16.91
CA ALA A 51 12.15 4.84 -17.84
C ALA A 51 11.83 4.51 -19.31
N SER A 52 11.66 3.22 -19.64
CA SER A 52 11.29 2.75 -20.98
C SER A 52 9.91 3.24 -21.40
N ALA A 53 8.92 3.25 -20.50
CA ALA A 53 7.59 3.78 -20.79
C ALA A 53 7.65 5.29 -21.13
N ILE A 54 8.32 6.08 -20.30
CA ILE A 54 8.46 7.54 -20.51
C ILE A 54 9.21 7.83 -21.82
N THR A 55 10.35 7.17 -22.03
CA THR A 55 11.16 7.36 -23.25
C THR A 55 10.41 6.92 -24.51
N SER A 56 9.66 5.82 -24.46
CA SER A 56 8.87 5.35 -25.61
C SER A 56 7.75 6.34 -26.00
N CYS A 57 7.11 6.98 -25.03
CA CYS A 57 6.16 8.07 -25.29
C CYS A 57 6.87 9.34 -25.81
N GLY A 58 8.11 9.59 -25.37
CA GLY A 58 8.91 10.77 -25.74
C GLY A 58 9.61 10.72 -27.10
N CYS A 59 9.90 9.53 -27.63
CA CYS A 59 10.76 9.35 -28.80
C CYS A 59 10.03 9.45 -30.16
N LYS A 60 8.71 9.57 -30.20
CA LYS A 60 7.97 9.58 -31.48
C LYS A 60 8.19 10.84 -32.31
N GLY A 61 8.74 11.90 -31.73
CA GLY A 61 9.18 13.10 -32.47
C GLY A 61 8.05 13.86 -33.18
N ASP A 62 6.81 13.42 -33.01
CA ASP A 62 5.59 14.00 -33.55
C ASP A 62 4.92 14.92 -32.53
N ASP A 63 3.98 15.73 -33.01
CA ASP A 63 3.17 16.62 -32.18
C ASP A 63 2.36 15.87 -31.10
N ASN A 64 2.21 14.54 -31.24
CA ASN A 64 1.51 13.66 -30.30
C ASN A 64 2.33 13.29 -29.05
N THR A 65 3.61 13.66 -28.98
CA THR A 65 4.48 13.32 -27.84
C THR A 65 3.89 13.73 -26.49
N ILE A 66 3.28 14.93 -26.43
CA ILE A 66 2.67 15.46 -25.20
C ILE A 66 1.42 14.67 -24.83
N GLU A 67 0.59 14.31 -25.81
CA GLU A 67 -0.62 13.52 -25.59
C GLU A 67 -0.30 12.11 -25.08
N LEU A 68 0.74 11.47 -25.63
CA LEU A 68 1.17 10.14 -25.19
C LEU A 68 1.70 10.15 -23.75
N LEU A 69 2.45 11.19 -23.36
CA LEU A 69 2.93 11.34 -21.99
C LEU A 69 1.81 11.68 -21.02
N ALA A 70 0.85 12.51 -21.43
CA ALA A 70 -0.36 12.79 -20.65
C ALA A 70 -1.22 11.52 -20.48
N ALA A 71 -1.37 10.71 -21.52
CA ALA A 71 -2.05 9.42 -21.45
C ALA A 71 -1.34 8.47 -20.47
N LEU A 72 0.00 8.34 -20.57
CA LEU A 72 0.79 7.51 -19.66
C LEU A 72 0.63 7.95 -18.19
N GLY A 73 0.78 9.26 -17.92
CA GLY A 73 0.59 9.80 -16.57
C GLY A 73 -0.83 9.59 -16.04
N THR A 74 -1.83 9.74 -16.89
CA THR A 74 -3.25 9.48 -16.54
C THR A 74 -3.47 8.01 -16.22
N THR A 75 -2.90 7.10 -17.02
CA THR A 75 -2.97 5.66 -16.79
C THR A 75 -2.36 5.30 -15.44
N TRP A 76 -1.14 5.77 -15.11
CA TRP A 76 -0.55 5.51 -13.79
C TRP A 76 -1.35 6.11 -12.64
N LEU A 77 -1.86 7.33 -12.82
CA LEU A 77 -2.69 7.98 -11.80
C LEU A 77 -3.96 7.17 -11.52
N THR A 78 -4.68 6.75 -12.57
CA THR A 78 -6.02 6.15 -12.45
C THR A 78 -6.01 4.63 -12.23
N HIS A 79 -5.01 3.91 -12.77
CA HIS A 79 -4.96 2.45 -12.75
C HIS A 79 -3.92 1.89 -11.75
N LEU A 80 -3.05 2.73 -11.19
CA LEU A 80 -2.13 2.30 -10.13
C LEU A 80 -2.39 3.07 -8.84
N LEU A 81 -2.20 4.39 -8.86
CA LEU A 81 -2.21 5.20 -7.64
C LEU A 81 -3.60 5.34 -7.03
N PHE A 82 -4.63 5.56 -7.86
CA PHE A 82 -6.02 5.62 -7.42
C PHE A 82 -6.43 4.34 -6.70
N ILE A 83 -6.11 3.19 -7.31
CA ILE A 83 -6.42 1.87 -6.75
C ILE A 83 -5.75 1.70 -5.40
N CYS A 84 -4.52 2.16 -5.19
CA CYS A 84 -3.85 2.07 -3.89
C CYS A 84 -4.40 3.04 -2.83
N LYS A 85 -4.97 4.17 -3.23
CA LYS A 85 -5.51 5.19 -2.31
C LYS A 85 -6.97 4.95 -1.91
N PHE A 86 -7.85 4.58 -2.86
CA PHE A 86 -9.31 4.50 -2.67
C PHE A 86 -9.79 3.30 -1.85
N GLN A 87 -8.87 2.44 -1.42
CA GLN A 87 -9.12 1.16 -0.76
C GLN A 87 -9.78 1.27 0.61
N ARG A 88 -9.96 2.48 1.17
CA ARG A 88 -10.63 2.70 2.45
C ARG A 88 -12.17 2.77 2.35
N LEU A 89 -12.73 2.99 1.16
CA LEU A 89 -14.18 3.21 1.01
C LEU A 89 -14.94 2.02 0.44
N MET A 90 -14.30 1.19 -0.38
CA MET A 90 -15.00 0.14 -1.14
C MET A 90 -15.20 -1.16 -0.37
N LEU A 91 -14.50 -1.39 0.74
CA LEU A 91 -14.64 -2.62 1.51
C LEU A 91 -15.38 -2.32 2.83
N PRO A 92 -16.51 -3.00 3.11
CA PRO A 92 -17.02 -3.09 4.47
C PRO A 92 -15.86 -3.47 5.37
N ARG A 93 -15.63 -2.76 6.49
CA ARG A 93 -14.60 -3.10 7.47
C ARG A 93 -14.62 -4.61 7.64
N LEU A 94 -13.61 -5.30 7.11
CA LEU A 94 -13.50 -6.74 7.29
C LEU A 94 -13.45 -6.91 8.79
N ARG A 95 -14.56 -7.39 9.38
CA ARG A 95 -14.55 -7.91 10.74
C ARG A 95 -13.70 -9.16 10.63
N ILE A 96 -12.39 -8.97 10.71
CA ILE A 96 -11.47 -10.07 10.94
C ILE A 96 -12.01 -10.71 12.20
N VAL A 97 -12.56 -11.91 12.04
CA VAL A 97 -13.09 -12.69 13.14
C VAL A 97 -11.91 -12.82 14.09
N ARG A 98 -11.95 -12.07 15.20
CA ARG A 98 -10.95 -12.20 16.27
C ARG A 98 -10.78 -13.69 16.47
N PRO A 99 -9.56 -14.26 16.38
CA PRO A 99 -9.37 -15.68 16.58
C PRO A 99 -10.03 -16.03 17.90
N ARG A 100 -11.17 -16.72 17.85
CA ARG A 100 -11.86 -17.18 19.05
C ARG A 100 -10.99 -18.34 19.51
N MET A 101 -9.99 -18.03 20.32
CA MET A 101 -9.07 -19.02 20.87
C MET A 101 -9.88 -19.97 21.75
N LEU A 102 -10.36 -21.04 21.13
CA LEU A 102 -11.00 -22.16 21.81
C LEU A 102 -9.88 -22.95 22.48
N GLY A 103 -9.67 -22.72 23.79
CA GLY A 103 -8.82 -23.57 24.61
C GLY A 103 -7.96 -22.80 25.61
N LYS A 104 -8.32 -22.88 26.89
CA LYS A 104 -7.44 -22.56 28.02
C LYS A 104 -6.32 -23.60 28.07
N GLU A 105 -5.19 -23.36 27.41
CA GLU A 105 -3.95 -24.05 27.74
C GLU A 105 -3.08 -23.12 28.59
N GLN A 106 -3.01 -23.41 29.89
CA GLN A 106 -2.06 -22.79 30.82
C GLN A 106 -0.65 -23.32 30.50
N GLY A 107 0.02 -22.66 29.56
CA GLY A 107 1.42 -22.87 29.22
C GLY A 107 2.26 -21.65 29.58
N THR A 108 3.35 -21.87 30.29
CA THR A 108 4.38 -20.88 30.67
C THR A 108 4.78 -19.98 29.50
N GLY A 109 4.79 -18.67 29.76
CA GLY A 109 4.85 -17.59 28.77
C GLY A 109 5.95 -17.74 27.73
N ASP A 110 5.51 -17.98 26.48
CA ASP A 110 6.36 -18.05 25.31
C ASP A 110 6.41 -16.66 24.65
N ALA A 111 7.60 -16.09 24.48
CA ALA A 111 7.85 -14.78 23.85
C ALA A 111 7.22 -14.66 22.44
N ARG A 112 6.87 -15.80 21.82
CA ARG A 112 6.19 -15.89 20.53
C ARG A 112 4.74 -15.38 20.54
N LEU A 113 4.03 -15.43 21.68
CA LEU A 113 2.68 -14.85 21.78
C LEU A 113 2.71 -13.32 21.73
N ARG A 114 3.82 -12.69 22.16
CA ARG A 114 3.93 -11.22 22.23
C ARG A 114 3.71 -10.56 20.87
N LYS A 115 4.28 -11.11 19.78
CA LYS A 115 4.19 -10.49 18.44
C LYS A 115 2.78 -10.51 17.83
N ILE A 116 1.89 -11.40 18.28
CA ILE A 116 0.52 -11.54 17.74
C ILE A 116 -0.45 -10.54 18.36
N TYR A 117 -0.06 -9.89 19.46
CA TYR A 117 -0.88 -8.94 20.18
C TYR A 117 -0.16 -7.60 20.35
N THR A 118 0.78 -7.27 19.46
CA THR A 118 1.55 -6.04 19.56
C THR A 118 1.40 -5.22 18.27
N CYS A 119 1.14 -3.92 18.41
CA CYS A 119 1.17 -2.99 17.30
C CYS A 119 2.57 -2.93 16.70
N VAL A 120 2.70 -3.12 15.39
CA VAL A 120 4.03 -3.15 14.74
C VAL A 120 4.76 -1.80 14.80
N VAL A 121 4.04 -0.69 15.02
CA VAL A 121 4.62 0.66 15.03
C VAL A 121 4.84 1.19 16.43
N THR A 122 3.88 1.00 17.33
CA THR A 122 3.94 1.60 18.68
C THR A 122 4.39 0.62 19.75
N GLU A 123 4.55 -0.66 19.42
CA GLU A 123 4.83 -1.75 20.36
C GLU A 123 3.80 -1.91 21.49
N LEU A 124 2.65 -1.22 21.40
CA LEU A 124 1.56 -1.34 22.36
C LEU A 124 0.80 -2.66 22.20
N TYR A 125 0.33 -3.20 23.31
CA TYR A 125 -0.38 -4.47 23.35
C TYR A 125 -1.87 -4.33 23.03
N ASP A 126 -2.44 -5.36 22.41
CA ASP A 126 -3.87 -5.50 22.24
C ASP A 126 -4.57 -5.68 23.60
N VAL A 127 -5.76 -5.10 23.75
CA VAL A 127 -6.62 -5.31 24.94
C VAL A 127 -6.95 -6.78 25.21
N SER A 128 -6.89 -7.64 24.19
CA SER A 128 -7.16 -9.08 24.27
C SER A 128 -5.90 -9.89 24.61
N HIS A 129 -4.75 -9.26 24.86
CA HIS A 129 -3.51 -9.97 25.20
C HIS A 129 -3.73 -10.84 26.46
N PRO A 130 -3.51 -12.17 26.41
CA PRO A 130 -3.88 -13.09 27.50
C PRO A 130 -3.04 -12.95 28.77
N ALA A 131 -1.86 -12.33 28.65
CA ALA A 131 -0.97 -12.00 29.76
C ALA A 131 -0.39 -10.59 29.53
N PRO A 132 -1.17 -9.52 29.73
CA PRO A 132 -0.71 -8.16 29.47
C PRO A 132 0.53 -7.86 30.33
N ASN A 133 1.42 -6.99 29.84
CA ASN A 133 2.58 -6.57 30.62
C ASN A 133 2.08 -6.02 31.98
N PRO A 134 2.61 -6.51 33.12
CA PRO A 134 2.16 -6.05 34.43
C PRO A 134 2.46 -4.57 34.72
N ASP A 135 3.25 -3.91 33.88
CA ASP A 135 3.52 -2.48 33.98
C ASP A 135 2.22 -1.67 33.81
N PRO A 136 1.68 -1.06 34.88
CA PRO A 136 0.41 -0.34 34.84
C PRO A 136 0.46 0.93 33.99
N ASP A 137 1.66 1.41 33.63
CA ASP A 137 1.84 2.61 32.81
C ASP A 137 1.74 2.32 31.30
N LEU A 138 1.77 1.04 30.89
CA LEU A 138 1.59 0.63 29.50
C LEU A 138 0.10 0.45 29.17
N TYR A 139 -0.47 1.45 28.49
CA TYR A 139 -1.85 1.37 27.97
C TYR A 139 -1.99 0.27 26.92
N SER A 140 -3.05 -0.55 27.06
CA SER A 140 -3.49 -1.45 25.99
C SER A 140 -4.36 -0.70 24.98
N VAL A 141 -4.30 -1.12 23.73
CA VAL A 141 -5.03 -0.51 22.62
C VAL A 141 -5.83 -1.58 21.88
N ASP A 142 -6.92 -1.21 21.22
CA ASP A 142 -7.55 -2.12 20.26
C ASP A 142 -6.67 -2.18 19.01
N LEU A 143 -6.18 -3.36 18.62
CA LEU A 143 -5.46 -3.55 17.37
C LEU A 143 -6.40 -3.97 16.23
N GLU A 144 -6.12 -3.46 15.04
CA GLU A 144 -6.76 -3.84 13.79
C GLU A 144 -5.72 -4.50 12.88
N ALA A 145 -6.02 -5.72 12.43
CA ALA A 145 -5.22 -6.36 11.40
C ALA A 145 -5.44 -5.64 10.06
N CYS A 146 -4.36 -5.08 9.54
CA CYS A 146 -4.30 -4.29 8.32
C CYS A 146 -3.49 -5.06 7.28
N ARG A 147 -3.93 -5.02 6.02
CA ARG A 147 -3.15 -5.53 4.89
C ARG A 147 -2.18 -4.48 4.39
N ILE A 148 -0.96 -4.89 4.02
CA ILE A 148 0.08 -4.02 3.47
C ILE A 148 -0.29 -3.64 2.04
N LEU A 149 -0.54 -4.66 1.20
CA LEU A 149 -1.11 -4.55 -0.14
C LEU A 149 -2.56 -5.00 -0.08
N ARG A 150 -3.51 -4.13 -0.43
CA ARG A 150 -4.93 -4.49 -0.34
C ARG A 150 -5.46 -5.07 -1.64
N ARG A 151 -6.50 -5.91 -1.46
CA ARG A 151 -7.17 -6.75 -2.46
C ARG A 151 -8.13 -5.97 -3.37
N VAL A 152 -7.63 -4.96 -4.09
CA VAL A 152 -8.50 -4.09 -4.91
C VAL A 152 -8.55 -4.47 -6.38
N ILE A 153 -7.55 -5.20 -6.87
CA ILE A 153 -7.53 -5.73 -8.24
C ILE A 153 -8.37 -7.01 -8.35
N ASP A 154 -9.23 -7.31 -7.38
CA ASP A 154 -9.88 -8.62 -7.27
C ASP A 154 -11.41 -8.57 -7.40
N ASN A 155 -11.99 -7.38 -7.52
CA ASN A 155 -13.43 -7.22 -7.61
C ASN A 155 -13.81 -6.59 -8.94
N PHE A 156 -13.66 -7.37 -10.00
CA PHE A 156 -13.98 -6.97 -11.38
C PHE A 156 -14.90 -8.01 -12.02
N ASP A 157 -15.62 -7.58 -13.06
CA ASP A 157 -16.48 -8.48 -13.83
C ASP A 157 -15.64 -9.58 -14.51
N LYS A 158 -16.19 -10.79 -14.59
CA LYS A 158 -15.54 -11.93 -15.27
C LYS A 158 -15.62 -11.82 -16.79
N ASP A 159 -16.47 -10.94 -17.31
CA ASP A 159 -16.51 -10.62 -18.73
C ASP A 159 -15.21 -9.90 -19.14
N HIS A 160 -14.42 -10.57 -19.98
CA HIS A 160 -13.14 -10.09 -20.48
C HIS A 160 -13.25 -8.84 -21.35
N GLU A 161 -14.44 -8.54 -21.88
CA GLU A 161 -14.70 -7.36 -22.70
C GLU A 161 -15.24 -6.19 -21.87
N SER A 162 -15.49 -6.38 -20.57
CA SER A 162 -15.98 -5.31 -19.71
C SER A 162 -14.90 -4.27 -19.40
N ASP A 163 -15.29 -3.00 -19.32
CA ASP A 163 -14.40 -1.91 -18.90
C ASP A 163 -13.77 -2.19 -17.52
N SER A 164 -14.50 -2.84 -16.63
CA SER A 164 -14.01 -3.24 -15.31
C SER A 164 -12.89 -4.27 -15.40
N PHE A 165 -13.02 -5.29 -16.26
CA PHE A 165 -11.98 -6.29 -16.47
C PHE A 165 -10.74 -5.65 -17.11
N ILE A 166 -10.93 -4.86 -18.17
CA ILE A 166 -9.83 -4.17 -18.87
C ILE A 166 -9.06 -3.25 -17.90
N SER A 167 -9.78 -2.51 -17.06
CA SER A 167 -9.16 -1.66 -16.05
C SER A 167 -8.39 -2.47 -14.99
N ALA A 168 -8.96 -3.58 -14.50
CA ALA A 168 -8.30 -4.47 -13.56
C ALA A 168 -7.04 -5.13 -14.16
N ALA A 169 -7.12 -5.63 -15.39
CA ALA A 169 -5.99 -6.23 -16.11
C ALA A 169 -4.87 -5.22 -16.37
N THR A 170 -5.22 -3.98 -16.75
CA THR A 170 -4.25 -2.88 -16.89
C THR A 170 -3.58 -2.57 -15.56
N SER A 171 -4.36 -2.50 -14.49
CA SER A 171 -3.85 -2.23 -13.13
C SER A 171 -2.93 -3.32 -12.63
N PHE A 172 -3.25 -4.57 -12.94
CA PHE A 172 -2.43 -5.74 -12.68
C PHE A 172 -1.07 -5.66 -13.39
N ASP A 173 -1.08 -5.44 -14.71
CA ASP A 173 0.16 -5.36 -15.48
C ASP A 173 1.05 -4.21 -14.97
N LEU A 174 0.46 -3.03 -14.73
CA LEU A 174 1.17 -1.90 -14.13
C LEU A 174 1.81 -2.27 -12.79
N LEU A 175 1.05 -2.90 -11.89
CA LEU A 175 1.54 -3.30 -10.58
C LEU A 175 2.70 -4.29 -10.72
N VAL A 176 2.55 -5.34 -11.52
CA VAL A 176 3.58 -6.38 -11.72
C VAL A 176 4.85 -5.78 -12.33
N LYS A 177 4.73 -4.98 -13.40
CA LYS A 177 5.89 -4.37 -14.06
C LYS A 177 6.59 -3.35 -13.17
N PHE A 178 5.83 -2.53 -12.45
CA PHE A 178 6.37 -1.50 -11.56
C PHE A 178 7.08 -2.10 -10.32
N THR A 179 6.52 -3.16 -9.74
CA THR A 179 7.02 -3.78 -8.50
C THR A 179 7.92 -5.01 -8.73
N GLY A 180 8.03 -5.46 -9.97
CA GLY A 180 8.75 -6.67 -10.36
C GLY A 180 8.21 -7.95 -9.70
N LEU A 181 6.97 -7.97 -9.20
CA LEU A 181 6.38 -9.12 -8.53
C LEU A 181 6.46 -10.37 -9.43
N PRO A 182 6.80 -11.55 -8.89
CA PRO A 182 7.01 -12.77 -9.67
C PRO A 182 5.67 -13.44 -9.95
N VAL A 183 4.75 -12.69 -10.55
CA VAL A 183 3.35 -13.07 -10.76
C VAL A 183 3.07 -13.01 -12.24
N THR A 184 2.56 -14.10 -12.80
CA THR A 184 2.25 -14.20 -14.23
C THR A 184 0.78 -13.97 -14.52
N GLU A 185 -0.09 -14.36 -13.59
CA GLU A 185 -1.53 -14.34 -13.78
C GLU A 185 -2.25 -13.54 -12.70
N LEU A 186 -3.39 -12.96 -13.04
CA LEU A 186 -4.20 -12.18 -12.11
C LEU A 186 -4.67 -13.00 -10.91
N GLY A 187 -4.93 -14.30 -11.10
CA GLY A 187 -5.35 -15.22 -10.03
C GLY A 187 -4.28 -15.46 -8.96
N GLU A 188 -3.00 -15.41 -9.32
CA GLU A 188 -1.88 -15.61 -8.38
C GLU A 188 -1.76 -14.44 -7.37
N LEU A 189 -2.29 -13.25 -7.70
CA LEU A 189 -2.33 -12.14 -6.75
C LEU A 189 -3.17 -12.45 -5.51
N HIS A 190 -4.18 -13.31 -5.61
CA HIS A 190 -4.97 -13.70 -4.45
C HIS A 190 -4.10 -14.35 -3.37
N GLU A 191 -3.17 -15.21 -3.78
CA GLU A 191 -2.26 -15.90 -2.87
C GLU A 191 -1.36 -14.89 -2.15
N ILE A 192 -0.85 -13.89 -2.88
CA ILE A 192 -0.07 -12.78 -2.31
C ILE A 192 -0.90 -11.94 -1.36
N PHE A 193 -2.14 -11.60 -1.74
CA PHE A 193 -2.97 -10.73 -0.92
C PHE A 193 -3.44 -11.40 0.36
N ASP A 194 -3.73 -12.69 0.31
CA ASP A 194 -4.15 -13.51 1.45
C ASP A 194 -2.98 -14.11 2.24
N ASP A 195 -1.74 -13.93 1.77
CA ASP A 195 -0.55 -14.34 2.51
C ASP A 195 -0.50 -13.63 3.87
N PRO A 196 -0.30 -14.36 4.98
CA PRO A 196 -0.26 -13.74 6.31
C PRO A 196 0.88 -12.73 6.48
N SER A 197 1.97 -12.82 5.71
CA SER A 197 3.05 -11.81 5.68
C SER A 197 2.64 -10.51 4.98
N ASN A 198 1.49 -10.49 4.30
CA ASN A 198 0.83 -9.27 3.83
C ASN A 198 -0.07 -8.63 4.89
N GLY A 199 -0.04 -9.12 6.14
CA GLY A 199 -0.76 -8.55 7.28
C GLY A 199 0.16 -7.91 8.30
N MET A 200 -0.33 -6.87 8.98
CA MET A 200 0.28 -6.30 10.18
C MET A 200 -0.80 -5.84 11.16
N LEU A 201 -0.50 -5.82 12.46
CA LEU A 201 -1.38 -5.25 13.47
C LEU A 201 -1.05 -3.78 13.70
N LEU A 202 -2.04 -2.92 13.57
CA LEU A 202 -1.93 -1.50 13.81
C LEU A 202 -2.94 -1.08 14.87
N ALA A 203 -2.59 -0.07 15.67
CA ALA A 203 -3.55 0.53 16.60
C ALA A 203 -4.79 1.03 15.83
N SER A 204 -5.97 0.64 16.32
CA SER A 204 -7.26 1.05 15.74
C SER A 204 -7.54 2.52 15.97
N ASP A 205 -6.97 3.09 17.04
CA ASP A 205 -7.14 4.49 17.38
C ASP A 205 -6.66 5.37 16.21
N PRO A 206 -7.52 6.20 15.61
CA PRO A 206 -7.09 7.15 14.59
C PRO A 206 -5.88 7.97 15.07
N LEU A 207 -5.79 8.35 16.34
CA LEU A 207 -4.65 9.12 16.85
C LEU A 207 -3.29 8.38 16.75
N LEU A 208 -3.31 7.06 16.56
CA LEU A 208 -2.12 6.19 16.52
C LEU A 208 -1.92 5.49 15.17
N ARG A 209 -2.76 5.73 14.15
CA ARG A 209 -2.62 5.08 12.83
C ARG A 209 -1.54 5.76 11.98
N PRO A 210 -0.51 5.03 11.53
CA PRO A 210 0.56 5.59 10.71
C PRO A 210 0.15 5.91 9.27
N LEU A 211 -0.88 5.24 8.73
CA LEU A 211 -1.14 5.28 7.29
C LEU A 211 -2.24 6.28 6.89
N GLY A 212 -2.13 7.51 7.42
CA GLY A 212 -2.75 8.71 6.84
C GLY A 212 -3.12 9.93 7.74
N LEU A 213 -2.52 10.20 8.91
CA LEU A 213 -3.04 11.28 9.79
C LEU A 213 -2.05 12.42 10.07
N SER A 214 -2.35 13.55 9.44
CA SER A 214 -1.73 14.85 9.68
C SER A 214 -1.83 15.26 11.17
N ARG A 215 -0.75 15.01 11.91
CA ARG A 215 -0.25 15.97 12.88
C ARG A 215 1.25 16.04 12.67
N LYS A 216 1.76 17.25 12.52
CA LYS A 216 3.19 17.61 12.40
C LYS A 216 4.06 16.78 13.35
N HIS A 217 4.57 15.64 12.89
CA HIS A 217 5.74 15.00 13.47
C HIS A 217 6.78 15.03 12.37
N GLU A 218 7.45 16.17 12.26
CA GLU A 218 8.63 16.31 11.41
C GLU A 218 9.71 15.35 11.94
N ASN A 219 10.18 14.44 11.07
CA ASN A 219 11.42 13.65 11.20
C ASN A 219 11.48 12.44 12.15
N MET A 220 10.40 11.69 12.40
CA MET A 220 10.54 10.38 13.06
C MET A 220 10.75 9.26 12.03
N LEU A 221 12.02 8.92 11.79
CA LEU A 221 12.40 7.73 11.03
C LEU A 221 12.03 6.49 11.86
N VAL A 222 11.04 5.70 11.41
CA VAL A 222 10.71 4.41 12.03
C VAL A 222 11.65 3.36 11.46
N THR A 223 12.62 2.91 12.26
CA THR A 223 13.51 1.80 11.90
C THR A 223 12.93 0.50 12.43
N PHE A 224 12.68 -0.48 11.56
CA PHE A 224 12.25 -1.81 11.96
C PHE A 224 13.49 -2.66 12.29
N ALA A 225 13.57 -3.18 13.52
CA ALA A 225 14.61 -4.12 13.95
C ALA A 225 14.09 -5.57 13.92
N ASP A 226 14.85 -6.48 13.30
CA ASP A 226 14.51 -7.90 13.31
C ASP A 226 15.06 -8.59 14.58
N HIS A 227 14.16 -9.01 15.46
CA HIS A 227 14.44 -9.77 16.68
C HIS A 227 14.26 -11.29 16.50
N SER A 228 14.52 -11.82 15.31
CA SER A 228 14.37 -13.25 15.02
C SER A 228 15.45 -14.13 15.66
N GLY A 229 16.57 -13.56 16.12
CA GLY A 229 17.69 -14.27 16.75
C GLY A 229 17.53 -14.56 18.25
N ASP A 230 16.59 -13.92 18.93
CA ASP A 230 16.51 -13.93 20.40
C ASP A 230 15.86 -15.21 21.00
N PHE A 231 15.73 -16.29 20.22
CA PHE A 231 15.02 -17.50 20.64
C PHE A 231 15.95 -18.60 21.18
N ILE A 232 15.71 -19.02 22.42
CA ILE A 232 16.36 -20.19 23.04
C ILE A 232 15.72 -21.49 22.50
N PRO A 233 16.49 -22.42 21.89
CA PRO A 233 15.96 -23.66 21.36
C PRO A 233 15.79 -24.71 22.46
N GLY A 234 14.56 -24.95 22.94
CA GLY A 234 14.34 -26.00 23.94
C GLY A 234 12.88 -26.26 24.33
N SER A 235 12.03 -26.71 23.41
CA SER A 235 10.70 -27.29 23.76
C SER A 235 10.07 -27.99 22.55
N SER A 236 9.73 -29.26 22.72
CA SER A 236 9.24 -30.21 21.71
C SER A 236 7.70 -30.33 21.63
N ARG A 237 6.94 -29.32 22.07
CA ARG A 237 5.49 -29.26 21.82
C ARG A 237 5.20 -28.76 20.40
N LYS A 238 4.09 -29.22 19.79
CA LYS A 238 3.58 -28.71 18.51
C LYS A 238 3.38 -27.20 18.63
N LYS A 239 4.37 -26.44 18.17
CA LYS A 239 4.42 -24.98 18.31
C LYS A 239 3.23 -24.40 17.54
N PRO A 240 2.40 -23.54 18.16
CA PRO A 240 1.50 -22.71 17.37
C PRO A 240 2.32 -22.03 16.29
N ARG A 241 1.87 -22.13 15.04
CA ARG A 241 2.57 -21.54 13.89
C ARG A 241 2.66 -20.05 14.17
N SER A 242 3.88 -19.54 14.36
CA SER A 242 4.11 -18.11 14.52
C SER A 242 3.57 -17.41 13.28
N ILE A 243 2.79 -16.35 13.45
CA ILE A 243 2.40 -15.49 12.34
C ILE A 243 3.71 -14.94 11.74
N PRO A 244 3.93 -15.08 10.43
CA PRO A 244 5.12 -14.54 9.80
C PRO A 244 5.17 -13.03 9.99
N LEU A 245 6.37 -12.49 10.08
CA LEU A 245 6.57 -11.04 10.06
C LEU A 245 6.08 -10.46 8.71
N PRO A 246 5.70 -9.17 8.69
CA PRO A 246 5.44 -8.46 7.45
C PRO A 246 6.53 -8.69 6.41
N ASN A 247 6.16 -9.05 5.19
CA ASN A 247 7.11 -9.26 4.12
C ASN A 247 7.81 -7.93 3.78
N PRO A 248 9.15 -7.84 3.86
CA PRO A 248 9.88 -6.62 3.54
C PRO A 248 9.57 -6.09 2.13
N ARG A 249 9.29 -6.99 1.19
CA ARG A 249 8.94 -6.61 -0.18
C ARG A 249 7.60 -5.90 -0.27
N TYR A 250 6.59 -6.36 0.46
CA TYR A 250 5.27 -5.71 0.48
C TYR A 250 5.37 -4.33 1.15
N LEU A 251 6.19 -4.21 2.20
CA LEU A 251 6.49 -2.92 2.82
C LEU A 251 7.18 -1.96 1.86
N ALA A 252 8.17 -2.42 1.09
CA ALA A 252 8.85 -1.61 0.09
C ALA A 252 7.90 -1.12 -1.01
N ILE A 253 7.01 -1.99 -1.51
CA ILE A 253 5.97 -1.60 -2.47
C ILE A 253 5.05 -0.54 -1.88
N HIS A 254 4.59 -0.73 -0.65
CA HIS A 254 3.72 0.22 0.03
C HIS A 254 4.40 1.58 0.23
N ALA A 255 5.65 1.58 0.69
CA ALA A 255 6.46 2.77 0.90
C ALA A 255 6.69 3.55 -0.40
N ALA A 256 7.05 2.85 -1.49
CA ALA A 256 7.23 3.46 -2.80
C ALA A 256 5.94 4.14 -3.29
N ILE A 257 4.79 3.46 -3.20
CA ILE A 257 3.50 4.03 -3.62
C ILE A 257 3.10 5.22 -2.74
N ALA A 258 3.32 5.15 -1.43
CA ALA A 258 3.09 6.27 -0.52
C ALA A 258 4.01 7.46 -0.86
N GLY A 259 5.28 7.20 -1.17
CA GLY A 259 6.25 8.19 -1.66
C GLY A 259 5.76 8.86 -2.94
N ILE A 260 5.28 8.09 -3.91
CA ILE A 260 4.74 8.63 -5.17
C ILE A 260 3.53 9.53 -4.89
N LEU A 261 2.57 9.06 -4.10
CA LEU A 261 1.38 9.84 -3.74
C LEU A 261 1.75 11.17 -3.06
N HIS A 262 2.76 11.17 -2.20
CA HIS A 262 3.23 12.36 -1.51
C HIS A 262 3.98 13.32 -2.45
N MET A 263 5.03 12.84 -3.12
CA MET A 263 5.91 13.66 -3.96
C MET A 263 5.18 14.27 -5.18
N SER A 264 4.23 13.54 -5.77
CA SER A 264 3.48 14.01 -6.93
C SER A 264 2.29 14.92 -6.58
N GLY A 265 1.91 15.01 -5.30
CA GLY A 265 0.66 15.63 -4.87
C GLY A 265 -0.61 14.82 -5.19
N ALA A 266 -0.49 13.65 -5.82
CA ALA A 266 -1.63 12.78 -6.14
C ALA A 266 -2.40 12.34 -4.88
N GLY A 267 -1.71 12.16 -3.75
CA GLY A 267 -2.33 11.83 -2.47
C GLY A 267 -3.34 12.90 -2.02
N LYS A 268 -2.93 14.18 -2.04
CA LYS A 268 -3.81 15.32 -1.71
C LYS A 268 -4.96 15.44 -2.72
N PHE A 269 -4.65 15.30 -4.01
CA PHE A 269 -5.65 15.31 -5.07
C PHE A 269 -6.75 14.27 -4.82
N PHE A 270 -6.39 13.03 -4.49
CA PHE A 270 -7.36 11.99 -4.15
C PHE A 270 -8.09 12.27 -2.84
N ASP A 271 -7.42 12.79 -1.80
CA ASP A 271 -8.10 13.15 -0.55
C ASP A 271 -9.20 14.19 -0.79
N GLU A 272 -8.96 15.20 -1.62
CA GLU A 272 -9.99 16.18 -2.02
C GLU A 272 -11.16 15.55 -2.79
N LEU A 273 -10.88 14.61 -3.70
CA LEU A 273 -11.93 13.87 -4.42
C LEU A 273 -12.75 12.99 -3.48
N LEU A 274 -12.10 12.39 -2.47
CA LEU A 274 -12.72 11.51 -1.49
C LEU A 274 -13.58 12.26 -0.49
N GLU A 275 -13.11 13.41 -0.02
CA GLU A 275 -13.91 14.30 0.83
C GLU A 275 -15.18 14.75 0.11
N TYR A 276 -15.07 14.99 -1.21
CA TYR A 276 -16.22 15.31 -2.03
C TYR A 276 -17.20 14.14 -2.13
N ALA A 277 -16.75 12.93 -2.49
CA ALA A 277 -17.62 11.77 -2.69
C ALA A 277 -18.35 11.28 -1.41
N ARG A 278 -17.97 11.78 -0.24
CA ARG A 278 -18.63 11.48 1.05
C ARG A 278 -19.76 12.44 1.41
N ARG A 279 -19.86 13.59 0.74
CA ARG A 279 -20.92 14.58 0.94
C ARG A 279 -22.15 14.20 0.14
#